data_AF-A0A7R9BHC6-F1
#
_entry.id   AF-A0A7R9BHC6-F1
#
_cell.length_a   1.000
_cell.length_b   1.000
_cell.length_c   1.000
_cell.angle_alpha   90.00
_cell.angle_beta   90.00
_cell.angle_gamma   90.00
#
_symmetry.space_group_name_H-M   'P 1'
#
loop_
_entity.id
_entity.type
_entity.pdbx_description
1 polymer ?
#
loop_
_entity_poly.entity_id
_entity_poly.type
_entity_poly.pdbx_seq_one_letter_code
_entity_poly.pdbx_strand_id
1 'polypeptide(L)'
;MIGQVLQVVIRHPIVTGVVLGVASLSWSFSSIAVRAKTTAYFMNSGDKNSGTAFSFAFVTAPDESKAKELARGLVSEKLAACVNIVPKILSVYEWEGKINEDNEVLMMIKTRTNRVDELSAYIRKHHPYEVAEVIAATITQGNAPYLKWLGEVVPDVNKKL
;
A
#
# COMPACT_ATOMS: atom_id res chain seq x y z
N MET A 1 42.75 16.35 45.39
CA MET A 1 42.47 17.64 44.71
C MET A 1 40.96 17.78 44.62
N ILE A 2 40.31 18.19 45.72
CA ILE A 2 39.92 19.59 46.04
C ILE A 2 38.93 20.08 44.96
N GLY A 3 37.65 20.35 45.20
CA GLY A 3 36.96 20.79 46.41
C GLY A 3 36.31 22.15 46.11
N GLN A 4 35.05 22.32 46.54
CA GLN A 4 34.43 23.62 46.90
C GLN A 4 34.05 24.58 45.75
N VAL A 5 33.12 25.54 45.85
CA VAL A 5 32.07 25.95 46.83
C VAL A 5 31.17 26.98 46.12
N LEU A 6 29.90 27.00 46.54
CA LEU A 6 28.93 28.12 46.58
C LEU A 6 29.47 29.55 46.34
N GLN A 7 28.69 30.39 45.66
CA GLN A 7 28.41 31.74 46.16
C GLN A 7 27.02 32.20 45.68
N VAL A 8 26.20 32.57 46.67
CA VAL A 8 24.91 33.26 46.59
C VAL A 8 25.19 34.73 46.86
N VAL A 9 24.68 35.67 46.05
CA VAL A 9 24.51 37.07 46.51
C VAL A 9 23.19 37.65 45.99
N ILE A 10 22.40 38.10 46.96
CA ILE A 10 21.09 38.74 46.92
C ILE A 10 21.25 40.25 46.69
N ARG A 11 20.40 40.91 45.87
CA ARG A 11 19.94 42.30 46.07
C ARG A 11 18.56 42.59 45.43
N HIS A 12 17.62 43.02 46.28
CA HIS A 12 16.40 43.81 45.98
C HIS A 12 16.68 45.28 46.44
N PRO A 13 15.81 46.31 46.25
CA PRO A 13 14.65 46.50 45.35
C PRO A 13 14.59 47.94 44.71
N ILE A 14 13.46 48.24 44.05
CA ILE A 14 12.82 49.57 43.79
C ILE A 14 13.38 50.40 42.61
N VAL A 15 12.52 50.72 41.62
CA VAL A 15 12.03 52.09 41.26
C VAL A 15 10.98 52.01 40.13
N THR A 16 9.97 52.84 40.32
CA THR A 16 8.75 53.21 39.58
C THR A 16 8.87 53.43 38.07
N GLY A 17 7.80 53.13 37.31
CA GLY A 17 7.62 53.65 35.96
C GLY A 17 6.39 53.13 35.19
N VAL A 18 5.28 53.85 35.31
CA VAL A 18 4.26 54.12 34.26
C VAL A 18 3.75 52.94 33.41
N VAL A 19 2.50 52.53 33.69
CA VAL A 19 1.67 51.70 32.79
C VAL A 19 1.11 52.59 31.69
N LEU A 20 1.57 52.40 30.45
CA LEU A 20 0.96 52.92 29.23
C LEU A 20 0.81 51.78 28.23
N GLY A 21 -0.44 51.53 27.80
CA GLY A 21 -0.75 50.88 26.53
C GLY A 21 -0.56 49.37 26.46
N VAL A 22 -1.60 48.61 26.83
CA VAL A 22 -1.79 47.24 26.33
C VAL A 22 -2.14 47.31 24.84
N ALA A 23 -1.12 47.23 23.98
CA ALA A 23 -1.30 46.86 22.58
C ALA A 23 -1.20 45.33 22.49
N SER A 24 -2.32 44.71 22.18
CA SER A 24 -2.47 43.29 21.87
C SER A 24 -1.55 42.87 20.73
N LEU A 25 -0.53 42.08 21.04
CA LEU A 25 0.10 41.20 20.06
C LEU A 25 0.10 39.79 20.63
N SER A 26 -1.02 39.09 20.45
CA SER A 26 -1.10 37.65 20.69
C SER A 26 -0.14 36.95 19.74
N TRP A 27 1.02 36.54 20.23
CA TRP A 27 1.82 35.51 19.59
C TRP A 27 1.04 34.20 19.73
N SER A 28 0.20 33.89 18.75
CA SER A 28 -0.36 32.56 18.59
C SER A 28 0.77 31.62 18.23
N PHE A 29 1.27 30.88 19.21
CA PHE A 29 2.03 29.66 18.96
C PHE A 29 1.11 28.68 18.22
N SER A 30 1.10 28.72 16.89
CA SER A 30 0.53 27.65 16.06
C SER A 30 1.47 26.44 16.08
N SER A 31 1.61 25.84 17.26
CA SER A 31 2.05 24.46 17.39
C SER A 31 0.80 23.58 17.39
N ILE A 32 0.87 22.45 16.68
CA ILE A 32 -0.08 21.33 16.71
C ILE A 32 -1.23 21.42 15.68
N ALA A 33 -0.94 21.14 14.41
CA ALA A 33 -1.96 20.65 13.46
C ALA A 33 -1.43 19.67 12.39
N VAL A 34 -0.23 19.09 12.55
CA VAL A 34 0.28 18.09 11.58
C VAL A 34 0.03 16.64 12.04
N ARG A 35 -0.41 16.41 13.28
CA ARG A 35 -0.52 15.04 13.85
C ARG A 35 -1.95 14.46 13.88
N ALA A 36 -2.99 15.23 13.58
CA ALA A 36 -4.39 14.78 13.70
C ALA A 36 -4.97 14.16 12.42
N LYS A 37 -4.48 14.53 11.22
CA LYS A 37 -5.02 13.99 9.95
C LYS A 37 -4.63 12.54 9.70
N THR A 38 -3.49 12.10 10.23
CA THR A 38 -3.05 10.71 10.08
C THR A 38 -3.98 9.76 10.85
N THR A 39 -4.34 10.09 12.10
CA THR A 39 -5.16 9.21 12.95
C THR A 39 -6.63 9.12 12.51
N ALA A 40 -7.21 10.20 11.99
CA ALA A 40 -8.61 10.18 11.54
C ALA A 40 -8.87 9.28 10.32
N TYR A 41 -7.83 9.00 9.50
CA TYR A 41 -7.93 8.03 8.42
C TYR A 41 -8.04 6.58 8.93
N PHE A 42 -7.59 6.31 10.16
CA PHE A 42 -7.56 4.97 10.74
C PHE A 42 -8.82 4.59 11.53
N MET A 43 -9.80 5.50 11.70
CA MET A 43 -10.91 5.27 12.63
C MET A 43 -12.30 5.22 11.97
N ASN A 44 -12.39 5.07 10.65
CA ASN A 44 -13.67 4.85 9.97
C ASN A 44 -13.72 3.52 9.20
N SER A 45 -13.47 2.42 9.91
CA SER A 45 -13.69 1.06 9.41
C SER A 45 -14.59 0.30 10.38
N GLY A 46 -15.78 0.85 10.60
CA GLY A 46 -16.90 0.13 11.21
C GLY A 46 -17.65 -0.67 10.15
N ASP A 47 -17.04 -1.73 9.62
CA ASP A 47 -17.78 -2.78 8.92
C ASP A 47 -17.24 -4.14 9.34
N LYS A 48 -18.06 -4.87 10.08
CA LYS A 48 -17.72 -6.16 10.69
C LYS A 48 -17.95 -7.34 9.73
N ASN A 49 -17.79 -7.14 8.42
CA ASN A 49 -17.73 -8.21 7.43
C ASN A 49 -16.93 -7.89 6.15
N SER A 50 -16.08 -6.87 6.12
CA SER A 50 -15.28 -6.56 4.92
C SER A 50 -13.95 -7.32 4.91
N GLY A 51 -13.93 -8.52 4.33
CA GLY A 51 -12.68 -9.06 3.79
C GLY A 51 -12.02 -7.98 2.93
N THR A 52 -10.70 -7.80 3.04
CA THR A 52 -9.93 -6.78 2.30
C THR A 52 -10.43 -6.63 0.85
N ALA A 53 -10.78 -5.41 0.44
CA ALA A 53 -11.40 -5.16 -0.87
C ALA A 53 -10.48 -5.49 -2.06
N PHE A 54 -9.16 -5.54 -1.83
CA PHE A 54 -8.15 -5.69 -2.87
C PHE A 54 -7.14 -6.78 -2.53
N SER A 55 -6.58 -7.38 -3.56
CA SER A 55 -5.55 -8.40 -3.49
C SER A 55 -4.47 -8.13 -4.54
N PHE A 56 -3.28 -8.65 -4.31
CA PHE A 56 -2.33 -8.89 -5.37
C PHE A 56 -2.24 -10.39 -5.66
N ALA A 57 -2.00 -10.75 -6.91
CA ALA A 57 -1.77 -12.11 -7.34
C ALA A 57 -0.41 -12.24 -8.03
N PHE A 58 0.24 -13.38 -7.83
CA PHE A 58 1.42 -13.80 -8.57
C PHE A 58 1.03 -14.87 -9.59
N VAL A 59 1.60 -14.72 -10.79
CA VAL A 59 1.46 -15.66 -11.91
C VAL A 59 2.82 -15.76 -12.58
N THR A 60 3.30 -16.97 -12.83
CA THR A 60 4.46 -17.21 -13.70
C THR A 60 4.01 -17.42 -15.14
N ALA A 61 4.84 -17.01 -16.08
CA ALA A 61 4.63 -17.18 -17.51
C ALA A 61 5.93 -17.64 -18.20
N PRO A 62 5.86 -18.43 -19.28
CA PRO A 62 7.05 -19.01 -19.91
C PRO A 62 7.98 -17.98 -20.54
N ASP A 63 7.44 -16.84 -20.99
CA ASP A 63 8.22 -15.80 -21.64
C ASP A 63 7.56 -14.41 -21.52
N GLU A 64 8.33 -13.38 -21.88
CA GLU A 64 7.88 -11.99 -21.82
C GLU A 64 6.72 -11.68 -22.77
N SER A 65 6.63 -12.37 -23.92
CA SER A 65 5.59 -12.14 -24.91
C SER A 65 4.24 -12.57 -24.34
N LYS A 66 4.18 -13.79 -23.80
CA LYS A 66 3.01 -14.34 -23.14
C LYS A 66 2.63 -13.54 -21.89
N ALA A 67 3.59 -13.13 -21.07
CA ALA A 67 3.34 -12.27 -19.92
C ALA A 67 2.69 -10.92 -20.32
N LYS A 68 3.19 -10.29 -21.40
CA LYS A 68 2.64 -9.02 -21.92
C LYS A 68 1.24 -9.21 -22.51
N GLU A 69 0.99 -10.31 -23.22
CA GLU A 69 -0.33 -10.67 -23.74
C GLU A 69 -1.34 -10.81 -22.60
N LEU A 70 -1.05 -11.65 -21.60
CA LEU A 70 -1.91 -11.88 -20.44
C LEU A 70 -2.14 -10.58 -19.65
N ALA A 71 -1.09 -9.79 -19.42
CA ALA A 71 -1.19 -8.52 -18.71
C ALA A 71 -2.14 -7.54 -19.41
N ARG A 72 -2.00 -7.38 -20.73
CA ARG A 72 -2.87 -6.50 -21.53
C ARG A 72 -4.32 -6.97 -21.51
N GLY A 73 -4.52 -8.28 -21.64
CA GLY A 73 -5.85 -8.89 -21.58
C GLY A 73 -6.55 -8.64 -20.24
N LEU A 74 -5.89 -8.96 -19.12
CA LEU A 74 -6.44 -8.74 -17.78
C LEU A 74 -6.85 -7.30 -17.52
N VAL A 75 -6.05 -6.33 -17.96
CA VAL A 75 -6.35 -4.90 -17.80
C VAL A 75 -7.49 -4.46 -18.72
N SER A 76 -7.51 -4.96 -19.97
CA SER A 76 -8.56 -4.61 -20.94
C SER A 76 -9.93 -5.14 -20.52
N GLU A 77 -9.98 -6.37 -20.03
CA GLU A 77 -11.19 -7.04 -19.51
C GLU A 77 -11.61 -6.55 -18.12
N LYS A 78 -10.91 -5.56 -17.56
CA LYS A 78 -11.17 -5.01 -16.22
C LYS A 78 -11.15 -6.09 -15.12
N LEU A 79 -10.27 -7.08 -15.27
CA LEU A 79 -9.96 -8.10 -14.28
C LEU A 79 -8.78 -7.72 -13.39
N ALA A 80 -7.98 -6.75 -13.82
CA ALA A 80 -6.89 -6.16 -13.03
C ALA A 80 -6.76 -4.67 -13.30
N ALA A 81 -6.33 -3.91 -12.30
CA ALA A 81 -6.01 -2.50 -12.45
C ALA A 81 -4.60 -2.29 -13.02
N CYS A 82 -3.67 -3.13 -12.59
CA CYS A 82 -2.24 -3.01 -12.89
C CYS A 82 -1.57 -4.38 -12.85
N VAL A 83 -0.59 -4.59 -13.72
CA VAL A 83 0.29 -5.76 -13.74
C VAL A 83 1.73 -5.28 -13.83
N ASN A 84 2.58 -5.70 -12.90
CA ASN A 84 4.03 -5.53 -13.02
C ASN A 84 4.60 -6.82 -13.58
N ILE A 85 5.55 -6.70 -14.51
CA ILE A 85 6.25 -7.83 -15.12
C ILE A 85 7.70 -7.79 -14.67
N VAL A 86 8.16 -8.86 -14.02
CA VAL A 86 9.54 -9.05 -13.58
C VAL A 86 10.18 -10.10 -14.49
N PRO A 87 11.02 -9.67 -15.46
CA PRO A 87 11.61 -10.58 -16.42
C PRO A 87 12.76 -11.38 -15.80
N LYS A 88 13.09 -12.52 -16.42
CA LYS A 88 14.30 -13.32 -16.14
C LYS A 88 14.36 -13.84 -14.70
N ILE A 89 13.29 -14.49 -14.25
CA ILE A 89 13.33 -15.29 -13.03
C ILE A 89 13.76 -16.72 -13.36
N LEU A 90 14.32 -17.41 -12.37
CA LEU A 90 14.60 -18.84 -12.45
C LEU A 90 13.63 -19.57 -11.52
N SER A 91 12.76 -20.39 -12.10
CA SER A 91 11.85 -21.26 -11.36
C SER A 91 12.53 -22.60 -11.15
N VAL A 92 12.62 -23.04 -9.89
CA VAL A 92 13.22 -24.32 -9.50
C VAL A 92 12.15 -25.15 -8.80
N TYR A 93 11.85 -26.33 -9.34
CA TYR A 93 10.75 -27.17 -8.85
C TYR A 93 11.04 -28.66 -9.07
N GLU A 94 10.33 -29.52 -8.34
CA GLU A 94 10.39 -30.98 -8.56
C GLU A 94 9.26 -31.42 -9.49
N TRP A 95 9.61 -32.19 -10.52
CA TRP A 95 8.65 -32.88 -11.37
C TRP A 95 9.17 -34.27 -11.71
N GLU A 96 8.32 -35.29 -11.55
CA GLU A 96 8.66 -36.71 -11.78
C GLU A 96 9.96 -37.16 -11.08
N GLY A 97 10.15 -36.70 -9.84
CA GLY A 97 11.31 -37.05 -9.01
C GLY A 97 12.63 -36.41 -9.46
N LYS A 98 12.58 -35.40 -10.33
CA LYS A 98 13.74 -34.64 -10.79
C LYS A 98 13.56 -33.17 -10.44
N ILE A 99 14.65 -32.52 -10.06
CA ILE A 99 14.69 -31.06 -9.97
C ILE A 99 14.82 -30.50 -11.38
N ASN A 100 13.92 -29.59 -11.73
CA ASN A 100 13.89 -28.87 -13.00
C ASN A 100 14.12 -27.39 -12.73
N GLU A 101 14.70 -26.72 -13.73
CA GLU A 101 14.98 -25.29 -13.69
C GLU A 101 14.53 -24.67 -15.02
N ASP A 102 13.61 -23.71 -14.94
CA ASP A 102 13.09 -23.00 -16.11
C ASP A 102 13.27 -21.49 -15.97
N ASN A 103 13.64 -20.84 -17.07
CA ASN A 103 13.66 -19.38 -17.14
C ASN A 103 12.24 -18.89 -17.41
N GLU A 104 11.71 -18.07 -16.51
CA GLU A 104 10.34 -17.60 -16.56
C GLU A 104 10.23 -16.08 -16.35
N VAL A 105 8.98 -15.62 -16.36
CA VAL A 105 8.60 -14.24 -16.08
C VAL A 105 7.57 -14.23 -14.96
N LEU A 106 7.81 -13.45 -13.91
CA LEU A 106 6.86 -13.28 -12.82
C LEU A 106 5.96 -12.07 -13.08
N MET A 107 4.66 -12.27 -12.96
CA MET A 107 3.64 -11.23 -13.05
C MET A 107 3.09 -10.94 -11.64
N MET A 108 3.12 -9.68 -11.22
CA MET A 108 2.47 -9.22 -9.99
C MET A 108 1.26 -8.37 -10.35
N ILE A 109 0.07 -8.93 -10.19
CA ILE A 109 -1.21 -8.37 -10.63
C ILE A 109 -1.92 -7.75 -9.44
N LYS A 110 -2.54 -6.56 -9.58
CA LYS A 110 -3.34 -5.90 -8.52
C LYS A 110 -4.77 -5.79 -8.96
N THR A 111 -5.67 -6.31 -8.14
CA THR A 111 -7.10 -6.39 -8.46
C THR A 111 -7.97 -6.34 -7.21
N ARG A 112 -9.29 -6.37 -7.39
CA ARG A 112 -10.24 -6.62 -6.30
C ARG A 112 -10.16 -8.06 -5.86
N THR A 113 -10.29 -8.29 -4.56
CA THR A 113 -10.25 -9.66 -4.00
C THR A 113 -11.33 -10.55 -4.60
N ASN A 114 -12.54 -10.01 -4.83
CA ASN A 114 -13.63 -10.76 -5.45
C ASN A 114 -13.49 -10.96 -6.96
N ARG A 115 -12.42 -10.46 -7.59
CA ARG A 115 -12.10 -10.70 -9.01
C ARG A 115 -11.03 -11.77 -9.21
N VAL A 116 -10.45 -12.30 -8.13
CA VAL A 116 -9.35 -13.28 -8.21
C VAL A 116 -9.78 -14.56 -8.93
N ASP A 117 -11.02 -15.03 -8.74
CA ASP A 117 -11.53 -16.22 -9.42
C ASP A 117 -11.67 -16.00 -10.94
N GLU A 118 -12.24 -14.87 -11.35
CA GLU A 118 -12.36 -14.50 -12.77
C GLU A 118 -11.00 -14.28 -13.42
N LEU A 119 -10.07 -13.62 -12.72
CA LEU A 119 -8.67 -13.49 -13.12
C LEU A 119 -8.03 -14.87 -13.32
N SER A 120 -8.21 -15.79 -12.36
CA SER A 120 -7.62 -17.13 -12.42
C SER A 120 -8.21 -17.96 -13.57
N ALA A 121 -9.52 -17.82 -13.82
CA ALA A 121 -10.18 -18.41 -14.99
C ALA A 121 -9.63 -17.84 -16.30
N TYR A 122 -9.41 -16.52 -16.36
CA TYR A 122 -8.80 -15.87 -17.51
C TYR A 122 -7.39 -16.40 -17.78
N ILE A 123 -6.54 -16.48 -16.74
CA ILE A 123 -5.19 -17.03 -16.87
C ILE A 123 -5.26 -18.47 -17.39
N ARG A 124 -6.00 -19.37 -16.74
CA ARG A 124 -6.12 -20.78 -17.18
C ARG A 124 -6.55 -20.93 -18.63
N LYS A 125 -7.44 -20.07 -19.12
CA LYS A 125 -7.93 -20.13 -20.51
C LYS A 125 -6.88 -19.72 -21.54
N HIS A 126 -5.93 -18.85 -21.18
CA HIS A 126 -4.99 -18.24 -22.14
C HIS A 126 -3.52 -18.58 -21.86
N HIS A 127 -3.26 -19.31 -20.76
CA HIS A 127 -1.92 -19.77 -20.39
C HIS A 127 -1.57 -21.07 -21.12
N PRO A 128 -0.33 -21.23 -21.63
CA PRO A 128 0.07 -22.43 -22.36
C PRO A 128 0.28 -23.67 -21.47
N TYR A 129 0.57 -23.47 -20.18
CA TYR A 129 0.68 -24.59 -19.23
C TYR A 129 -0.68 -25.17 -18.88
N GLU A 130 -0.75 -26.49 -18.74
CA GLU A 130 -1.95 -27.21 -18.30
C GLU A 130 -2.41 -26.74 -16.92
N VAL A 131 -1.46 -26.53 -16.00
CA VAL A 131 -1.70 -26.01 -14.65
C VAL A 131 -0.86 -24.74 -14.48
N ALA A 132 -1.47 -23.59 -14.74
CA ALA A 132 -0.82 -22.29 -14.51
C ALA A 132 -0.74 -21.96 -13.02
N GLU A 133 0.40 -21.47 -12.55
CA GLU A 133 0.54 -20.93 -11.21
C GLU A 133 -0.29 -19.64 -11.07
N VAL A 134 -1.25 -19.63 -10.15
CA VAL A 134 -1.95 -18.41 -9.73
C VAL A 134 -2.14 -18.47 -8.23
N ILE A 135 -1.46 -17.58 -7.50
CA ILE A 135 -1.61 -17.45 -6.04
C ILE A 135 -1.88 -15.99 -5.68
N ALA A 136 -2.68 -15.74 -4.65
CA ALA A 136 -3.07 -14.39 -4.28
C ALA A 136 -2.96 -14.14 -2.78
N ALA A 137 -2.70 -12.89 -2.43
CA ALA A 137 -2.67 -12.41 -1.06
C ALA A 137 -3.41 -11.08 -0.93
N THR A 138 -4.08 -10.92 0.20
CA THR A 138 -4.90 -9.75 0.52
C THR A 138 -4.06 -8.52 0.81
N ILE A 139 -4.46 -7.37 0.26
CA ILE A 139 -3.85 -6.07 0.58
C ILE A 139 -4.53 -5.53 1.85
N THR A 140 -3.78 -5.48 2.95
CA THR A 140 -4.29 -5.01 4.24
C THR A 140 -4.17 -3.50 4.42
N GLN A 141 -3.17 -2.87 3.79
CA GLN A 141 -2.89 -1.44 3.88
C GLN A 141 -2.28 -0.92 2.57
N GLY A 142 -2.37 0.39 2.33
CA GLY A 142 -1.78 1.02 1.15
C GLY A 142 -2.14 2.50 1.02
N ASN A 143 -1.66 3.14 -0.04
CA ASN A 143 -1.96 4.53 -0.33
C ASN A 143 -3.44 4.70 -0.74
N ALA A 144 -4.24 5.43 0.04
CA ALA A 144 -5.69 5.51 -0.16
C ALA A 144 -6.14 5.98 -1.56
N PRO A 145 -5.54 7.02 -2.17
CA PRO A 145 -5.84 7.39 -3.56
C PRO A 145 -5.56 6.27 -4.58
N TYR A 146 -4.50 5.47 -4.37
CA TYR A 146 -4.18 4.36 -5.27
C TYR A 146 -5.21 3.23 -5.16
N LEU A 147 -5.59 2.86 -3.93
CA LEU A 147 -6.62 1.84 -3.69
C LEU A 147 -8.00 2.29 -4.20
N LYS A 148 -8.31 3.60 -4.11
CA LYS A 148 -9.51 4.18 -4.72
C LYS A 148 -9.51 4.00 -6.23
N TRP A 149 -8.43 4.40 -6.91
CA TRP A 149 -8.28 4.23 -8.36
C TRP A 149 -8.40 2.75 -8.78
N LEU A 150 -7.75 1.84 -8.04
CA LEU A 150 -7.83 0.40 -8.29
C LEU A 150 -9.30 -0.06 -8.31
N GLY A 151 -10.08 0.36 -7.32
CA GLY A 151 -11.50 0.06 -7.23
C GLY A 151 -12.38 0.75 -8.29
N GLU A 152 -11.99 1.91 -8.80
CA GLU A 152 -12.72 2.61 -9.86
C GLU A 152 -12.52 1.94 -11.22
N VAL A 153 -11.30 1.47 -11.52
CA VAL A 153 -10.99 0.86 -12.82
C VAL A 153 -11.31 -0.63 -12.90
N VAL A 154 -11.44 -1.32 -11.77
CA VAL A 154 -11.87 -2.72 -11.70
C VAL A 154 -13.28 -2.76 -11.10
N PRO A 155 -14.33 -3.10 -11.88
CA PRO A 155 -15.70 -3.20 -11.36
C PRO A 155 -15.83 -4.25 -10.25
N ASP A 156 -16.75 -3.99 -9.33
CA ASP A 156 -17.12 -4.94 -8.28
C ASP A 156 -18.14 -5.94 -8.83
N VAL A 157 -17.87 -7.25 -8.69
CA VAL A 157 -18.77 -8.33 -9.14
C VAL A 157 -20.17 -8.21 -8.55
N ASN A 158 -20.28 -7.70 -7.32
CA ASN A 158 -21.53 -7.63 -6.58
C ASN A 158 -22.34 -6.35 -6.84
N LYS A 159 -21.76 -5.36 -7.52
CA LYS A 159 -22.51 -4.19 -7.99
C LYS A 159 -23.05 -4.50 -9.38
N LYS A 160 -24.29 -5.00 -9.44
CA LYS A 160 -25.06 -4.93 -10.68
C LYS A 160 -25.19 -3.46 -11.09
N LEU A 161 -24.90 -3.17 -12.36
CA LEU A 161 -25.17 -1.88 -13.00
C LEU A 161 -26.67 -1.61 -13.05
#